data_AF-A0A1H2R2D9-F1
#
_entry.id   AF-A0A1H2R2D9-F1
#
_cell.length_a   1.000
_cell.length_b   1.000
_cell.length_c   1.000
_cell.angle_alpha   90.00
_cell.angle_beta   90.00
_cell.angle_gamma   90.00
#
_symmetry.space_group_name_H-M   'P 1'
#
loop_
_entity.id
_entity.type
_entity.pdbx_description
1 polymer ?
#
loop_
_entity_poly.entity_id
_entity_poly.type
_entity_poly.pdbx_seq_one_letter_code
_entity_poly.pdbx_strand_id
1 'polypeptide(L)'
;MSSSDREHPGYEIFPWNSHFETGIELIDQQHRKLVDILNRLGSHFSCADDVQFRHLLQDLLDYTHYHFDAEEQIWQKYFQGQPLFDNHHQAHELFFEQIQEFWDSGDEREQDLKGLFDFLTRWLAFHILEADRRMALMVHGIDAGLDLAAAREQADAQLSGPVAVMVRAMLETYGKLSANAVELIREKEARQRAEAQLRALQRSTTKDVPDA
;
A
#
# COMPACT_ATOMS: atom_id res chain seq x y z
N MET A 1 -3.84 28.78 20.69
CA MET A 1 -2.99 27.60 20.97
C MET A 1 -3.74 26.37 20.48
N SER A 2 -3.27 25.81 19.37
CA SER A 2 -3.30 24.39 18.98
C SER A 2 -2.64 24.37 17.59
N SER A 3 -1.30 24.39 17.54
CA SER A 3 -0.49 23.23 17.16
C SER A 3 -1.00 22.65 15.83
N SER A 4 -0.64 23.28 14.72
CA SER A 4 0.50 22.84 13.89
C SER A 4 0.17 21.54 13.16
N ASP A 5 -0.74 21.61 12.19
CA ASP A 5 -0.67 20.79 10.98
C ASP A 5 0.71 21.05 10.35
N ARG A 6 1.68 20.20 10.68
CA ARG A 6 2.92 20.15 9.91
C ARG A 6 2.55 19.40 8.65
N GLU A 7 2.33 20.13 7.56
CA GLU A 7 2.41 19.58 6.22
C GLU A 7 3.79 18.92 6.07
N HIS A 8 3.86 17.61 6.30
CA HIS A 8 4.95 16.81 5.77
C HIS A 8 4.87 16.93 4.26
N PRO A 9 5.95 17.28 3.54
CA PRO A 9 5.94 17.28 2.09
C PRO A 9 5.59 15.84 1.66
N GLY A 10 4.35 15.66 1.18
CA GLY A 10 3.74 14.36 0.96
C GLY A 10 4.55 13.59 -0.08
N TYR A 11 5.39 12.68 0.39
CA TYR A 11 6.08 11.76 -0.49
C TYR A 11 5.12 10.60 -0.74
N GLU A 12 4.59 10.51 -1.96
CA GLU A 12 3.78 9.36 -2.39
C GLU A 12 4.74 8.19 -2.66
N ILE A 13 4.76 7.26 -1.72
CA ILE A 13 5.59 6.05 -1.75
C ILE A 13 4.95 5.01 -2.68
N PHE A 14 3.64 5.08 -2.88
CA PHE A 14 2.86 4.28 -3.82
C PHE A 14 1.84 5.20 -4.54
N PRO A 15 2.22 5.85 -5.65
CA PRO A 15 1.40 6.82 -6.35
C PRO A 15 0.27 6.12 -7.09
N TRP A 16 -0.90 6.74 -7.07
CA TRP A 16 -2.02 6.25 -7.86
C TRP A 16 -1.72 6.32 -9.36
N ASN A 17 -2.16 5.31 -10.10
CA ASN A 17 -2.07 5.22 -11.55
C ASN A 17 -3.40 4.73 -12.11
N SER A 18 -3.85 5.27 -13.24
CA SER A 18 -5.05 4.81 -13.94
C SER A 18 -4.98 3.34 -14.36
N HIS A 19 -3.79 2.72 -14.39
CA HIS A 19 -3.65 1.27 -14.61
C HIS A 19 -4.20 0.42 -13.45
N PHE A 20 -4.48 1.01 -12.28
CA PHE A 20 -5.18 0.35 -11.18
C PHE A 20 -6.71 0.41 -11.34
N GLU A 21 -7.23 1.15 -12.33
CA GLU A 21 -8.67 1.25 -12.54
C GLU A 21 -9.21 -0.06 -13.13
N THR A 22 -10.24 -0.56 -12.47
CA THR A 22 -11.08 -1.70 -12.86
C THR A 22 -12.23 -1.27 -13.77
N GLY A 23 -12.57 0.03 -13.76
CA GLY A 23 -13.75 0.57 -14.44
C GLY A 23 -15.05 0.36 -13.65
N ILE A 24 -14.96 -0.16 -12.43
CA ILE A 24 -16.07 -0.23 -11.47
C ILE A 24 -15.86 0.88 -10.45
N GLU A 25 -16.64 1.95 -10.55
CA GLU A 25 -16.43 3.20 -9.79
C GLU A 25 -16.29 2.98 -8.28
N LEU A 26 -17.12 2.10 -7.69
CA LEU A 26 -17.05 1.76 -6.27
C LEU A 26 -15.68 1.18 -5.88
N ILE A 27 -15.18 0.23 -6.68
CA ILE A 27 -13.91 -0.46 -6.44
C ILE A 27 -12.75 0.51 -6.64
N ASP A 28 -12.77 1.30 -7.71
CA ASP A 28 -11.71 2.29 -8.00
C ASP A 28 -11.61 3.35 -6.90
N GLN A 29 -12.74 3.78 -6.31
CA GLN A 29 -12.75 4.69 -5.16
C GLN A 29 -12.15 4.04 -3.91
N GLN A 30 -12.46 2.76 -3.66
CA GLN A 30 -11.91 2.01 -2.54
C GLN A 30 -10.41 1.77 -2.69
N HIS A 31 -9.94 1.38 -3.87
CA HIS A 31 -8.51 1.23 -4.16
C HIS A 31 -7.75 2.54 -3.94
N ARG A 32 -8.27 3.68 -4.41
CA ARG A 32 -7.66 5.00 -4.15
C ARG A 32 -7.53 5.29 -2.65
N LYS A 33 -8.53 4.91 -1.86
CA LYS A 33 -8.49 5.10 -0.42
C LYS A 33 -7.49 4.17 0.27
N LEU A 34 -7.37 2.92 -0.16
CA LEU A 34 -6.33 2.00 0.31
C LEU A 34 -4.92 2.55 0.02
N VAL A 35 -4.71 3.08 -1.19
CA VAL A 35 -3.46 3.72 -1.58
C VAL A 35 -3.15 4.96 -0.73
N ASP A 36 -4.15 5.80 -0.44
CA ASP A 36 -4.00 6.94 0.48
C ASP A 36 -3.58 6.50 1.90
N ILE A 37 -4.26 5.49 2.47
CA ILE A 37 -3.93 4.97 3.80
C ILE A 37 -2.52 4.38 3.79
N LEU A 38 -2.14 3.64 2.75
CA LEU A 38 -0.82 3.05 2.61
C LEU A 38 0.28 4.12 2.49
N ASN A 39 0.06 5.19 1.72
CA ASN A 39 1.00 6.31 1.64
C ASN A 39 1.17 7.02 2.99
N ARG A 40 0.06 7.23 3.72
CA ARG A 40 0.11 7.77 5.09
C ARG A 40 0.94 6.85 5.98
N LEU A 41 0.69 5.54 5.96
CA LEU A 41 1.49 4.56 6.70
C LEU A 41 2.98 4.70 6.39
N GLY A 42 3.32 4.76 5.10
CA GLY A 42 4.69 4.97 4.59
C GLY A 42 5.36 6.25 5.09
N SER A 43 4.62 7.35 5.20
CA SER A 43 5.16 8.62 5.72
C SER A 43 5.50 8.58 7.22
N HIS A 44 4.86 7.71 7.98
CA HIS A 44 5.10 7.55 9.42
C HIS A 44 6.25 6.58 9.74
N PHE A 45 6.84 5.92 8.74
CA PHE A 45 8.00 5.04 8.95
C PHE A 45 9.23 5.76 9.49
N SER A 46 9.40 7.07 9.26
CA SER A 46 10.57 7.83 9.72
C SER A 46 10.38 8.48 11.11
N CYS A 47 9.13 8.50 11.61
CA CYS A 47 8.77 8.98 12.94
C CYS A 47 8.72 7.83 13.95
N ALA A 48 9.33 8.03 15.12
CA ALA A 48 9.35 7.07 16.23
C ALA A 48 8.02 7.01 17.01
N ASP A 49 6.87 7.29 16.38
CA ASP A 49 5.55 7.25 17.03
C ASP A 49 4.85 5.91 16.76
N ASP A 50 5.20 4.92 17.59
CA ASP A 50 4.64 3.57 17.55
C ASP A 50 3.10 3.58 17.72
N VAL A 51 2.51 4.55 18.40
CA VAL A 51 1.04 4.60 18.59
C VAL A 51 0.38 4.98 17.28
N GLN A 52 0.83 6.08 16.66
CA GLN A 52 0.25 6.55 15.41
C GLN A 52 0.35 5.51 14.29
N PHE A 53 1.46 4.79 14.21
CA PHE A 53 1.62 3.69 13.25
C PHE A 53 0.56 2.60 13.43
N ARG A 54 0.33 2.13 14.67
CA ARG A 54 -0.67 1.08 14.96
C ARG A 54 -2.08 1.52 14.58
N HIS A 55 -2.43 2.77 14.87
CA HIS A 55 -3.72 3.33 14.48
C HIS A 55 -3.90 3.34 12.96
N LEU A 56 -2.88 3.77 12.20
CA LEU A 56 -2.94 3.76 10.73
C LEU A 56 -3.00 2.36 10.15
N LEU A 57 -2.30 1.39 10.76
CA LEU A 57 -2.38 0.00 10.35
C LEU A 57 -3.76 -0.61 10.64
N GLN A 58 -4.39 -0.25 11.76
CA GLN A 58 -5.78 -0.64 12.04
C GLN A 58 -6.74 -0.01 11.03
N ASP A 59 -6.59 1.29 10.73
CA ASP A 59 -7.38 1.96 9.69
C ASP A 59 -7.25 1.25 8.33
N LEU A 60 -6.05 0.77 8.00
CA LEU A 60 -5.80 -0.01 6.77
C LEU A 60 -6.56 -1.34 6.82
N LEU A 61 -6.43 -2.11 7.90
CA LEU A 61 -7.08 -3.41 8.05
C LEU A 61 -8.61 -3.31 7.98
N ASP A 62 -9.19 -2.36 8.70
CA ASP A 62 -10.65 -2.13 8.72
C ASP A 62 -11.16 -1.76 7.31
N TYR A 63 -10.41 -0.90 6.61
CA TYR A 63 -10.80 -0.48 5.27
C TYR A 63 -10.59 -1.58 4.22
N THR A 64 -9.54 -2.40 4.37
CA THR A 64 -9.31 -3.58 3.51
C THR A 64 -10.43 -4.60 3.67
N HIS A 65 -10.87 -4.88 4.89
CA HIS A 65 -12.02 -5.76 5.12
C HIS A 65 -13.29 -5.23 4.44
N TYR A 66 -13.59 -3.93 4.63
CA TYR A 66 -14.72 -3.29 3.96
C TYR A 66 -14.64 -3.36 2.42
N HIS A 67 -13.43 -3.20 1.87
CA HIS A 67 -13.19 -3.30 0.43
C HIS A 67 -13.42 -4.73 -0.07
N PHE A 68 -12.80 -5.73 0.55
CA PHE A 68 -12.94 -7.13 0.15
C PHE A 68 -14.40 -7.60 0.25
N ASP A 69 -15.13 -7.20 1.30
CA ASP A 69 -16.57 -7.50 1.42
C ASP A 69 -17.38 -6.94 0.23
N ALA A 70 -17.08 -5.70 -0.19
CA ALA A 70 -17.77 -5.06 -1.30
C ALA A 70 -17.42 -5.74 -2.63
N GLU A 71 -16.16 -6.11 -2.80
CA GLU A 71 -15.64 -6.76 -3.99
C GLU A 71 -16.22 -8.17 -4.17
N GLU A 72 -16.18 -8.99 -3.12
CA GLU A 72 -16.72 -10.34 -3.13
C GLU A 72 -18.23 -10.37 -3.41
N GLN A 73 -18.98 -9.39 -2.89
CA GLN A 73 -20.41 -9.24 -3.21
C GLN A 73 -20.66 -8.95 -4.70
N ILE A 74 -19.73 -8.30 -5.39
CA ILE A 74 -19.82 -8.09 -6.84
C ILE A 74 -19.50 -9.41 -7.55
N TRP A 75 -18.33 -9.99 -7.25
CA TRP A 75 -17.83 -11.20 -7.89
C TRP A 75 -18.73 -12.41 -7.73
N GLN A 76 -19.33 -12.58 -6.55
CA GLN A 76 -20.24 -13.69 -6.27
C GLN A 76 -21.40 -13.73 -7.26
N LYS A 77 -21.93 -12.59 -7.71
CA LYS A 77 -23.05 -12.53 -8.66
C LYS A 77 -22.72 -13.16 -10.01
N TYR A 78 -21.45 -13.14 -10.40
CA TYR A 78 -20.99 -13.59 -11.72
C TYR A 78 -20.24 -14.92 -11.67
N PHE A 79 -19.55 -15.20 -10.57
CA PHE A 79 -18.54 -16.26 -10.49
C PHE A 79 -18.78 -17.28 -9.37
N GLN A 80 -19.96 -17.28 -8.74
CA GLN A 80 -20.28 -18.26 -7.70
C GLN A 80 -20.06 -19.71 -8.20
N GLY A 81 -19.28 -20.48 -7.44
CA GLY A 81 -18.91 -21.86 -7.77
C GLY A 81 -17.83 -21.99 -8.84
N GLN A 82 -17.19 -20.89 -9.25
CA GLN A 82 -16.02 -20.91 -10.13
C GLN A 82 -14.73 -20.91 -9.30
N PRO A 83 -13.71 -21.70 -9.68
CA PRO A 83 -12.43 -21.73 -8.96
C PRO A 83 -11.74 -20.37 -8.85
N LEU A 84 -11.99 -19.46 -9.80
CA LEU A 84 -11.40 -18.13 -9.77
C LEU A 84 -11.91 -17.28 -8.60
N PHE A 85 -13.18 -17.47 -8.21
CA PHE A 85 -13.78 -16.77 -7.06
C PHE A 85 -13.24 -17.33 -5.75
N ASP A 86 -13.19 -18.67 -5.64
CA ASP A 86 -12.66 -19.34 -4.45
C ASP A 86 -11.18 -18.99 -4.20
N ASN A 87 -10.38 -18.94 -5.27
CA ASN A 87 -8.98 -18.53 -5.19
C ASN A 87 -8.81 -17.07 -4.78
N HIS A 88 -9.69 -16.18 -5.25
CA HIS A 88 -9.66 -14.76 -4.90
C HIS A 88 -10.02 -14.54 -3.43
N HIS A 89 -11.10 -15.17 -2.95
CA HIS A 89 -11.48 -15.16 -1.53
C HIS A 89 -10.36 -15.74 -0.64
N GLN A 90 -9.73 -16.84 -1.05
CA GLN A 90 -8.58 -17.39 -0.32
C GLN A 90 -7.40 -16.40 -0.27
N ALA A 91 -7.16 -15.63 -1.33
CA ALA A 91 -6.11 -14.61 -1.32
C ALA A 91 -6.40 -13.48 -0.31
N HIS A 92 -7.66 -13.12 -0.10
CA HIS A 92 -8.09 -12.17 0.92
C HIS A 92 -7.85 -12.69 2.34
N GLU A 93 -8.22 -13.95 2.61
CA GLU A 93 -7.98 -14.57 3.92
C GLU A 93 -6.48 -14.63 4.24
N LEU A 94 -5.67 -15.07 3.27
CA LEU A 94 -4.21 -15.15 3.41
C LEU A 94 -3.56 -13.76 3.64
N PHE A 95 -4.16 -12.68 3.13
CA PHE A 95 -3.67 -11.33 3.39
C PHE A 95 -3.72 -10.99 4.89
N PHE A 96 -4.83 -11.29 5.55
CA PHE A 96 -4.98 -11.05 6.98
C PHE A 96 -4.10 -11.98 7.81
N GLU A 97 -3.99 -13.26 7.44
CA GLU A 97 -3.09 -14.22 8.09
C GLU A 97 -1.63 -13.72 8.05
N GLN A 98 -1.16 -13.24 6.90
CA GLN A 98 0.21 -12.76 6.76
C GLN A 98 0.50 -11.52 7.63
N ILE A 99 -0.48 -10.64 7.83
CA ILE A 99 -0.36 -9.49 8.73
C ILE A 99 -0.41 -9.93 10.19
N GLN A 100 -1.18 -10.97 10.52
CA GLN A 100 -1.20 -11.52 11.88
C GLN A 100 0.12 -12.20 12.24
N GLU A 101 0.71 -12.98 11.32
CA GLU A 101 2.05 -13.56 11.52
C GLU A 101 3.10 -12.49 11.82
N PHE A 102 2.98 -11.35 11.15
CA PHE A 102 3.84 -10.19 11.40
C PHE A 102 3.69 -9.61 12.82
N TRP A 103 2.50 -9.65 13.41
CA TRP A 103 2.28 -9.23 14.79
C TRP A 103 2.87 -10.20 15.81
N ASP A 104 2.80 -11.49 15.50
CA ASP A 104 3.20 -12.57 16.42
C ASP A 104 4.73 -12.78 16.46
N SER A 105 5.47 -12.35 15.42
CA SER A 105 6.92 -12.59 15.28
C SER A 105 7.84 -11.68 16.12
N GLY A 106 7.29 -10.85 17.01
CA GLY A 106 7.98 -9.71 17.61
C GLY A 106 9.36 -10.00 18.23
N ASP A 107 10.41 -9.35 17.70
CA ASP A 107 11.59 -8.90 18.47
C ASP A 107 12.52 -7.91 17.70
N GLU A 108 12.40 -7.73 16.37
CA GLU A 108 13.23 -6.79 15.58
C GLU A 108 12.39 -5.75 14.81
N ARG A 109 11.74 -4.88 15.59
CA ARG A 109 10.74 -3.88 15.16
C ARG A 109 11.05 -3.11 13.86
N GLU A 110 12.29 -2.69 13.61
CA GLU A 110 12.56 -1.77 12.50
C GLU A 110 12.72 -2.47 11.14
N GLN A 111 13.29 -3.68 11.12
CA GLN A 111 13.34 -4.52 9.92
C GLN A 111 11.98 -5.14 9.61
N ASP A 112 11.27 -5.53 10.68
CA ASP A 112 9.92 -6.07 10.60
C ASP A 112 9.00 -5.05 9.89
N LEU A 113 8.91 -3.81 10.39
CA LEU A 113 7.98 -2.83 9.80
C LEU A 113 8.24 -2.61 8.31
N LYS A 114 9.52 -2.57 7.88
CA LYS A 114 9.88 -2.42 6.47
C LYS A 114 9.39 -3.61 5.66
N GLY A 115 9.58 -4.82 6.18
CA GLY A 115 9.06 -6.05 5.58
C GLY A 115 7.54 -6.02 5.40
N LEU A 116 6.81 -5.56 6.42
CA LEU A 116 5.36 -5.38 6.35
C LEU A 116 4.96 -4.39 5.25
N PHE A 117 5.60 -3.23 5.18
CA PHE A 117 5.27 -2.22 4.17
C PHE A 117 5.60 -2.69 2.74
N ASP A 118 6.75 -3.34 2.55
CA ASP A 118 7.13 -3.95 1.29
C ASP A 118 6.13 -5.05 0.88
N PHE A 119 5.62 -5.82 1.85
CA PHE A 119 4.55 -6.79 1.62
C PHE A 119 3.25 -6.10 1.20
N LEU A 120 2.75 -5.13 1.98
CA LEU A 120 1.48 -4.44 1.72
C LEU A 120 1.45 -3.77 0.33
N THR A 121 2.52 -3.05 -0.02
CA THR A 121 2.63 -2.37 -1.32
C THR A 121 2.64 -3.35 -2.49
N ARG A 122 3.41 -4.44 -2.38
CA ARG A 122 3.46 -5.47 -3.43
C ARG A 122 2.14 -6.20 -3.53
N TRP A 123 1.61 -6.68 -2.41
CA TRP A 123 0.37 -7.44 -2.38
C TRP A 123 -0.76 -6.63 -3.02
N LEU A 124 -0.96 -5.37 -2.59
CA LEU A 124 -2.01 -4.51 -3.13
C LEU A 124 -1.83 -4.28 -4.64
N ALA A 125 -0.61 -3.94 -5.09
CA ALA A 125 -0.35 -3.69 -6.51
C ALA A 125 -0.61 -4.92 -7.39
N PHE A 126 -0.13 -6.09 -6.96
CA PHE A 126 -0.32 -7.34 -7.71
C PHE A 126 -1.76 -7.81 -7.68
N HIS A 127 -2.43 -7.70 -6.53
CA HIS A 127 -3.83 -8.10 -6.38
C HIS A 127 -4.72 -7.30 -7.32
N ILE A 128 -4.64 -5.97 -7.28
CA ILE A 128 -5.42 -5.08 -8.17
C ILE A 128 -5.17 -5.43 -9.64
N LEU A 129 -3.90 -5.56 -10.04
CA LEU A 129 -3.55 -5.72 -11.45
C LEU A 129 -3.85 -7.08 -12.04
N GLU A 130 -3.74 -8.15 -11.24
CA GLU A 130 -3.86 -9.53 -11.72
C GLU A 130 -5.21 -10.17 -11.40
N ALA A 131 -5.81 -9.82 -10.25
CA ALA A 131 -7.05 -10.42 -9.77
C ALA A 131 -8.23 -9.49 -10.06
N ASP A 132 -8.28 -8.31 -9.44
CA ASP A 132 -9.46 -7.42 -9.46
C ASP A 132 -9.73 -6.94 -10.88
N ARG A 133 -8.69 -6.47 -11.58
CA ARG A 133 -8.82 -6.04 -12.98
C ARG A 133 -9.22 -7.18 -13.90
N ARG A 134 -8.74 -8.41 -13.66
CA ARG A 134 -9.14 -9.58 -14.45
C ARG A 134 -10.62 -9.87 -14.25
N MET A 135 -11.08 -9.91 -13.00
CA MET A 135 -12.48 -10.18 -12.66
C MET A 135 -13.40 -9.06 -13.15
N ALA A 136 -12.97 -7.81 -13.05
CA ALA A 136 -13.69 -6.66 -13.61
C ALA A 136 -13.82 -6.74 -15.13
N LEU A 137 -12.75 -7.03 -15.86
CA LEU A 137 -12.80 -7.22 -17.32
C LEU A 137 -13.76 -8.36 -17.71
N MET A 138 -13.79 -9.44 -16.93
CA MET A 138 -14.73 -10.53 -17.14
C MET A 138 -16.18 -10.09 -16.88
N VAL A 139 -16.44 -9.34 -15.80
CA VAL A 139 -17.77 -8.77 -15.50
C VAL A 139 -18.25 -7.87 -16.63
N HIS A 140 -17.41 -6.93 -17.09
CA HIS A 140 -17.76 -6.05 -18.22
C HIS A 140 -18.05 -6.84 -19.50
N GLY A 141 -17.30 -7.93 -19.74
CA GLY A 141 -17.56 -8.84 -20.86
C GLY A 141 -18.92 -9.53 -20.76
N ILE A 142 -19.25 -10.04 -19.57
CA ILE A 142 -20.55 -10.70 -19.31
C ILE A 142 -21.70 -9.70 -19.44
N ASP A 143 -21.56 -8.50 -18.88
CA ASP A 143 -22.57 -7.43 -19.01
C ASP A 143 -22.75 -6.98 -20.47
N ALA A 144 -21.71 -7.11 -21.30
CA ALA A 144 -21.77 -6.89 -22.75
C ALA A 144 -22.36 -8.08 -23.54
N GLY A 145 -22.77 -9.15 -22.86
CA GLY A 145 -23.44 -10.31 -23.45
C GLY A 145 -22.52 -11.47 -23.82
N LEU A 146 -21.25 -11.46 -23.40
CA LEU A 146 -20.37 -12.63 -23.54
C LEU A 146 -20.75 -13.71 -22.54
N ASP A 147 -20.53 -14.96 -22.92
CA ASP A 147 -20.51 -16.03 -21.93
C ASP A 147 -19.22 -15.97 -21.08
N LEU A 148 -19.19 -16.75 -20.00
CA LEU A 148 -18.08 -16.75 -19.05
C LEU A 148 -16.74 -17.15 -19.71
N ALA A 149 -16.76 -18.06 -20.69
CA ALA A 149 -15.54 -18.53 -21.35
C ALA A 149 -14.97 -17.46 -22.28
N ALA A 150 -15.82 -16.82 -23.08
CA ALA A 150 -15.43 -15.72 -23.95
C ALA A 150 -14.98 -14.49 -23.15
N ALA A 151 -15.68 -14.16 -22.04
CA ALA A 151 -15.27 -13.08 -21.15
C ALA A 151 -13.89 -13.33 -20.53
N ARG A 152 -13.61 -14.59 -20.13
CA ARG A 152 -12.30 -15.00 -19.63
C ARG A 152 -11.20 -14.87 -20.69
N GLU A 153 -11.43 -15.37 -21.89
CA GLU A 153 -10.47 -15.29 -22.99
C GLU A 153 -10.16 -13.82 -23.34
N GLN A 154 -11.18 -12.97 -23.38
CA GLN A 154 -11.03 -11.54 -23.61
C GLN A 154 -10.20 -10.87 -22.49
N ALA A 155 -10.48 -11.18 -21.22
CA ALA A 155 -9.71 -10.64 -20.10
C ALA A 155 -8.24 -11.11 -20.15
N ASP A 156 -8.01 -12.40 -20.43
CA ASP A 156 -6.67 -12.97 -20.58
C ASP A 156 -5.89 -12.30 -21.71
N ALA A 157 -6.52 -12.06 -22.86
CA ALA A 157 -5.89 -11.38 -23.99
C ALA A 157 -5.46 -9.95 -23.66
N GLN A 158 -6.26 -9.22 -22.87
CA GLN A 158 -5.93 -7.85 -22.45
C GLN A 158 -4.80 -7.82 -21.40
N LEU A 159 -4.77 -8.78 -20.47
CA LEU A 159 -3.79 -8.83 -19.37
C LEU A 159 -2.48 -9.56 -19.72
N SER A 160 -2.45 -10.32 -20.81
CA SER A 160 -1.26 -11.04 -21.28
C SER A 160 -0.40 -10.24 -22.26
N GLY A 161 -0.75 -8.98 -22.53
CA GLY A 161 -0.04 -8.13 -23.48
C GLY A 161 1.35 -7.68 -22.99
N PRO A 162 2.28 -7.30 -23.90
CA PRO A 162 3.61 -6.78 -23.55
C PRO A 162 3.57 -5.58 -22.58
N VAL A 163 2.51 -4.77 -22.66
CA VAL A 163 2.29 -3.62 -21.77
C VAL A 163 2.04 -4.06 -20.33
N ALA A 164 1.23 -5.11 -20.11
CA ALA A 164 0.96 -5.62 -18.76
C ALA A 164 2.23 -6.22 -18.11
N VAL A 165 3.04 -6.92 -18.90
CA VAL A 165 4.35 -7.43 -18.45
C VAL A 165 5.29 -6.26 -18.08
N MET A 166 5.31 -5.20 -18.87
CA MET A 166 6.11 -4.01 -18.60
C MET A 166 5.63 -3.26 -17.35
N VAL A 167 4.32 -3.16 -17.14
CA VAL A 167 3.73 -2.56 -15.93
C VAL A 167 4.11 -3.36 -14.69
N ARG A 168 4.00 -4.69 -14.70
CA ARG A 168 4.47 -5.55 -13.59
C ARG A 168 5.96 -5.33 -13.28
N ALA A 169 6.81 -5.37 -14.31
CA ALA A 169 8.25 -5.15 -14.15
C ALA A 169 8.59 -3.72 -13.65
N MET A 170 7.82 -2.72 -14.07
CA MET A 170 7.95 -1.34 -13.57
C MET A 170 7.51 -1.23 -12.12
N LEU A 171 6.46 -1.93 -11.70
CA LEU A 171 6.01 -1.90 -10.31
C LEU A 171 6.97 -2.64 -9.38
N GLU A 172 7.59 -3.73 -9.82
CA GLU A 172 8.65 -4.39 -9.06
C GLU A 172 9.88 -3.48 -8.88
N THR A 173 10.28 -2.79 -9.94
CA THR A 173 11.42 -1.85 -9.88
C THR A 173 11.06 -0.60 -9.09
N TYR A 174 9.82 -0.11 -9.19
CA TYR A 174 9.29 0.99 -8.41
C TYR A 174 9.20 0.65 -6.92
N GLY A 175 8.72 -0.54 -6.55
CA GLY A 175 8.71 -0.99 -5.16
C GLY A 175 10.10 -0.99 -4.53
N LYS A 176 11.13 -1.40 -5.28
CA LYS A 176 12.54 -1.30 -4.85
C LYS A 176 13.00 0.15 -4.71
N LEU A 177 12.67 1.01 -5.68
CA LEU A 177 13.02 2.43 -5.64
C LEU A 177 12.33 3.16 -4.47
N SER A 178 11.08 2.80 -4.21
CA SER A 178 10.24 3.32 -3.16
C SER A 178 10.79 2.95 -1.77
N ALA A 179 11.17 1.69 -1.57
CA ALA A 179 11.88 1.26 -0.35
C ALA A 179 13.19 2.04 -0.14
N ASN A 180 13.97 2.27 -1.20
CA ASN A 180 15.19 3.09 -1.13
C ASN A 180 14.88 4.57 -0.82
N ALA A 181 13.76 5.10 -1.32
CA ALA A 181 13.33 6.47 -1.03
C ALA A 181 12.96 6.64 0.44
N VAL A 182 12.27 5.67 1.04
CA VAL A 182 12.00 5.65 2.49
C VAL A 182 13.30 5.63 3.31
N GLU A 183 14.29 4.85 2.89
CA GLU A 183 15.62 4.82 3.53
C GLU A 183 16.32 6.19 3.46
N LEU A 184 16.31 6.82 2.28
CA LEU A 184 16.85 8.16 2.08
C LEU A 184 16.15 9.22 2.94
N ILE A 185 14.82 9.15 3.05
CA ILE A 185 14.03 10.06 3.89
C ILE A 185 14.42 9.87 5.37
N ARG A 186 14.53 8.62 5.84
CA ARG A 186 14.97 8.29 7.20
C ARG A 186 16.36 8.82 7.51
N GLU A 187 17.33 8.57 6.63
CA GLU A 187 18.71 9.04 6.79
C GLU A 187 18.76 10.57 6.85
N LYS A 188 17.99 11.25 5.99
CA LYS A 188 17.87 12.71 5.99
C LYS A 188 17.30 13.24 7.31
N GLU A 189 16.25 12.63 7.83
CA GLU A 189 15.65 13.03 9.11
C GLU A 189 16.58 12.76 10.30
N ALA A 190 17.24 11.60 10.34
CA ALA A 190 18.23 11.26 11.37
C ALA A 190 19.38 12.28 11.38
N ARG A 191 19.89 12.62 10.19
CA ARG A 191 20.91 13.65 10.03
C ARG A 191 20.44 15.03 10.52
N GLN A 192 19.22 15.44 10.18
CA GLN A 192 18.66 16.71 10.66
C GLN A 192 18.51 16.75 12.18
N ARG A 193 18.10 15.64 12.80
CA ARG A 193 18.04 15.51 14.27
C ARG A 193 19.43 15.66 14.91
N ALA A 194 20.45 14.99 14.35
CA ALA A 194 21.82 15.10 14.82
C ALA A 194 22.39 16.52 14.66
N GLU A 195 22.16 17.16 13.50
CA GLU A 195 22.57 18.56 13.25
C GLU A 195 21.88 19.54 14.23
N ALA A 196 20.59 19.32 14.55
CA ALA A 196 19.87 20.13 15.52
C ALA A 196 20.40 19.96 16.95
N GLN A 197 20.71 18.74 17.37
CA GLN A 197 21.32 18.45 18.67
C GLN A 197 22.71 19.08 18.79
N LEU A 198 23.54 18.97 17.75
CA LEU A 198 24.87 19.60 17.72
C LEU A 198 24.77 21.13 17.85
N ARG A 199 23.84 21.76 17.12
CA ARG A 199 23.58 23.20 17.23
C ARG A 199 23.10 23.61 18.63
N ALA A 200 22.30 22.77 19.29
CA ALA A 200 21.84 23.03 20.66
C ALA A 200 22.99 22.96 21.68
N LEU A 201 23.85 21.94 21.58
CA LEU A 201 25.04 21.78 22.42
C LEU A 201 26.07 22.91 22.23
N GLN A 202 26.27 23.37 20.98
CA GLN A 202 27.15 24.51 20.68
C GLN A 202 26.64 25.81 21.30
N ARG A 203 25.30 26.01 21.36
CA ARG A 203 24.69 27.20 21.99
C ARG A 203 24.75 27.18 23.52
N SER A 204 24.74 26.00 24.16
CA SER A 204 24.88 25.91 25.62
C SER A 204 26.33 26.16 26.05
N THR A 205 27.30 25.60 25.33
CA THR A 205 28.74 25.79 25.63
C THR A 205 29.25 27.22 25.41
N THR A 206 28.64 28.01 24.53
CA THR A 206 28.99 29.44 24.34
C THR A 206 28.41 30.38 25.41
N LYS A 207 27.42 29.94 26.21
CA LYS A 207 26.87 30.74 27.32
C LYS A 207 27.65 30.60 28.63
N ASP A 208 28.48 29.57 28.77
CA ASP A 208 29.20 29.25 30.00
C ASP A 208 30.65 29.75 30.03
N VAL A 209 31.07 30.61 29.08
CA VAL A 209 32.36 31.30 29.17
C VAL A 209 32.19 32.52 30.08
N PRO A 210 32.77 32.54 31.30
CA PRO A 210 32.72 33.73 32.15
C PRO A 210 33.58 34.80 31.50
N ASP A 211 33.06 36.03 31.38
CA ASP A 211 33.87 37.20 31.04
C ASP A 211 35.01 37.31 32.06
N ALA A 212 36.25 37.14 31.57
CA ALA A 212 37.49 37.30 32.32
C ALA A 212 38.07 38.70 32.09
#